data_AF-A0A2M7UK36-F1
#
_entry.id   AF-A0A2M7UK36-F1
#
_cell.length_a   1.000
_cell.length_b   1.000
_cell.length_c   1.000
_cell.angle_alpha   90.00
_cell.angle_beta   90.00
_cell.angle_gamma   90.00
#
_symmetry.space_group_name_H-M   'P 1'
#
loop_
_entity.id
_entity.type
_entity.pdbx_description
1 polymer ?
#
loop_
_entity_poly.entity_id
_entity_poly.type
_entity_poly.pdbx_seq_one_letter_code
_entity_poly.pdbx_strand_id
1 'polypeptide(L)'
;MEHDIKKLIVILGPTASGKSDLAVEIALRLGSGQARKKYGINGAEIISADSRQVYKGMDIGSGKITPDTKNSSNFSTGQAKKKYIFTHKGIPHYCIDVASPKRRFTVAQYQKLAQKAIKSIWRQNKVPILCGGTGLYIQSIVDDLVIPEVPPDAKLRAKLEKLSTDELFEKLKKLDPRRAENIDRHNRRRLIRALEIVIKTGKPVPAPSFAEVCPRQNMP
;
A
#
# COMPACT_ATOMS: atom_id res chain seq x y z
N MET A 1 6.69 7.66 28.81
CA MET A 1 6.67 6.33 28.15
C MET A 1 7.37 6.50 26.83
N GLU A 2 8.52 5.87 26.66
CA GLU A 2 9.29 5.92 25.42
C GLU A 2 8.47 5.20 24.35
N HIS A 3 8.01 5.95 23.34
CA HIS A 3 7.30 5.35 22.21
C HIS A 3 8.33 4.48 21.47
N ASP A 4 8.22 3.16 21.58
CA ASP A 4 8.99 2.21 20.78
C ASP A 4 8.60 2.40 19.30
N ILE A 5 9.35 3.27 18.61
CA ILE A 5 9.13 3.59 17.20
C ILE A 5 9.40 2.32 16.38
N LYS A 6 8.32 1.71 15.89
CA LYS A 6 8.41 0.51 15.06
C LYS A 6 9.02 0.83 13.71
N LYS A 7 10.15 0.19 13.40
CA LYS A 7 10.95 0.46 12.20
C LYS A 7 10.32 -0.15 10.95
N LEU A 8 10.34 0.60 9.85
CA LEU A 8 9.94 0.16 8.51
C LEU A 8 10.97 0.69 7.51
N ILE A 9 11.51 -0.18 6.65
CA ILE A 9 12.39 0.24 5.56
C ILE A 9 11.55 0.35 4.29
N VAL A 10 11.68 1.43 3.54
CA VAL A 10 10.99 1.62 2.25
C VAL A 10 12.02 1.72 1.14
N ILE A 11 11.89 0.87 0.12
CA ILE A 11 12.71 0.87 -1.09
C ILE A 11 11.78 1.15 -2.26
N LEU A 12 11.75 2.41 -2.67
CA LEU A 12 10.97 2.87 -3.81
C LEU A 12 11.85 3.16 -5.01
N GLY A 13 11.28 3.02 -6.20
CA GLY A 13 11.97 3.33 -7.45
C GLY A 13 11.16 2.92 -8.68
N PRO A 14 11.57 3.36 -9.87
CA PRO A 14 10.89 2.98 -11.10
C PRO A 14 10.99 1.46 -11.38
N THR A 15 10.27 1.01 -12.38
CA THR A 15 10.43 -0.36 -12.89
C THR A 15 11.85 -0.54 -13.44
N ALA A 16 12.43 -1.73 -13.29
CA ALA A 16 13.78 -2.08 -13.73
C ALA A 16 14.96 -1.31 -13.07
N SER A 17 14.74 -0.65 -11.92
CA SER A 17 15.80 0.08 -11.20
C SER A 17 16.62 -0.76 -10.20
N GLY A 18 16.51 -2.09 -10.22
CA GLY A 18 17.20 -2.97 -9.26
C GLY A 18 16.62 -2.99 -7.82
N LYS A 19 15.47 -2.35 -7.57
CA LYS A 19 14.85 -2.25 -6.23
C LYS A 19 14.60 -3.60 -5.54
N SER A 20 14.21 -4.62 -6.31
CA SER A 20 13.91 -5.94 -5.78
C SER A 20 15.17 -6.66 -5.30
N ASP A 21 16.26 -6.58 -6.07
CA ASP A 21 17.55 -7.16 -5.70
C ASP A 21 18.12 -6.47 -4.46
N LEU A 22 18.06 -5.14 -4.41
CA LEU A 22 18.48 -4.37 -3.25
C LEU A 22 17.67 -4.75 -1.99
N ALA A 23 16.36 -4.93 -2.11
CA ALA A 23 15.51 -5.34 -0.99
C ALA A 23 15.91 -6.70 -0.44
N VAL A 24 16.17 -7.67 -1.33
CA VAL A 24 16.62 -9.02 -0.98
C VAL A 24 18.01 -8.98 -0.33
N GLU A 25 18.94 -8.21 -0.89
CA GLU A 25 20.28 -8.05 -0.33
C GLU A 25 20.25 -7.47 1.10
N ILE A 26 19.47 -6.41 1.31
CA ILE A 26 19.28 -5.82 2.64
C ILE A 26 18.67 -6.86 3.59
N ALA A 27 17.68 -7.62 3.14
CA ALA A 27 17.04 -8.64 3.96
C ALA A 27 18.02 -9.75 4.40
N LEU A 28 18.88 -10.22 3.48
CA LEU A 28 19.93 -11.20 3.78
C LEU A 28 20.93 -10.66 4.81
N ARG A 29 21.39 -9.40 4.63
CA ARG A 29 22.32 -8.75 5.56
C ARG A 29 21.71 -8.60 6.95
N LEU A 30 20.44 -8.20 7.05
CA LEU A 30 19.71 -8.08 8.32
C LEU A 30 19.45 -9.45 8.97
N GLY A 31 19.38 -10.53 8.19
CA GLY A 31 19.27 -11.90 8.68
C GLY A 31 20.56 -12.49 9.25
N SER A 32 21.73 -11.89 8.94
CA SER A 32 23.05 -12.39 9.33
C SER A 32 23.28 -12.37 10.85
N GLY A 33 24.10 -13.29 11.37
CA GLY A 33 24.40 -13.38 12.80
C GLY A 33 25.01 -12.09 13.39
N GLN A 34 25.75 -11.34 12.59
CA GLN A 34 26.31 -10.04 12.98
C GLN A 34 25.22 -8.99 13.19
N ALA A 35 24.26 -8.88 12.26
CA ALA A 35 23.15 -7.95 12.38
C ALA A 35 22.25 -8.30 13.57
N ARG A 36 22.01 -9.60 13.83
CA ARG A 36 21.23 -10.04 14.99
C ARG A 36 21.86 -9.59 16.30
N LYS A 37 23.18 -9.78 16.47
CA LYS A 37 23.92 -9.34 17.67
C LYS A 37 23.95 -7.82 17.81
N LYS A 38 24.18 -7.10 16.72
CA LYS A 38 24.34 -5.63 16.74
C LYS A 38 23.02 -4.89 16.96
N TYR A 39 21.93 -5.34 16.34
CA TYR A 39 20.66 -4.61 16.33
C TYR A 39 19.55 -5.30 17.15
N GLY A 40 19.80 -6.49 17.68
CA GLY A 40 18.81 -7.25 18.44
C GLY A 40 17.60 -7.68 17.61
N ILE A 41 17.75 -7.84 16.29
CA ILE A 41 16.68 -8.23 15.37
C ILE A 41 16.84 -9.70 14.92
N ASN A 42 15.75 -10.33 14.49
CA ASN A 42 15.73 -11.72 14.04
C ASN A 42 15.80 -11.88 12.50
N GLY A 43 16.01 -10.78 11.77
CA GLY A 43 16.05 -10.74 10.31
C GLY A 43 15.08 -9.72 9.73
N ALA A 44 14.75 -9.89 8.45
CA ALA A 44 13.85 -9.00 7.72
C ALA A 44 13.02 -9.77 6.69
N GLU A 45 11.86 -9.20 6.34
CA GLU A 45 10.92 -9.78 5.38
C GLU A 45 10.36 -8.68 4.48
N ILE A 46 9.96 -9.02 3.25
CA ILE A 46 9.65 -8.06 2.21
C ILE A 46 8.14 -8.00 1.97
N ILE A 47 7.58 -6.80 1.85
CA ILE A 47 6.20 -6.55 1.41
C ILE A 47 6.27 -5.90 0.03
N SER A 48 5.71 -6.55 -0.99
CA SER A 48 5.65 -5.96 -2.34
C SER A 48 4.64 -4.82 -2.38
N ALA A 49 5.08 -3.65 -2.83
CA ALA A 49 4.28 -2.46 -3.13
C ALA A 49 4.17 -2.22 -4.64
N ASP A 50 3.89 -3.30 -5.39
CA ASP A 50 3.68 -3.28 -6.83
C ASP A 50 2.25 -3.72 -7.20
N SER A 51 1.47 -2.81 -7.78
CA SER A 51 0.06 -3.04 -8.15
C SER A 51 -0.15 -4.09 -9.25
N ARG A 52 0.91 -4.52 -9.95
CA ARG A 52 0.84 -5.61 -10.93
C ARG A 52 1.19 -6.96 -10.32
N GLN A 53 2.11 -7.01 -9.36
CA GLN A 53 2.55 -8.27 -8.73
C GLN A 53 1.48 -8.90 -7.81
N VAL A 54 0.45 -8.15 -7.43
CA VAL A 54 -0.67 -8.65 -6.61
C VAL A 54 -1.52 -9.72 -7.31
N TYR A 55 -1.47 -9.81 -8.65
CA TYR A 55 -2.38 -10.67 -9.43
C TYR A 55 -1.81 -12.03 -9.78
N LYS A 56 -2.52 -13.09 -9.41
CA LYS A 56 -2.18 -14.50 -9.70
C LYS A 56 -1.93 -14.78 -11.18
N GLY A 57 -0.85 -15.50 -11.47
CA GLY A 57 -0.51 -15.98 -12.82
C GLY A 57 -0.04 -14.90 -13.80
N MET A 58 0.06 -13.65 -13.36
CA MET A 58 0.61 -12.55 -14.16
C MET A 58 2.11 -12.38 -13.89
N ASP A 59 2.93 -13.40 -14.10
CA ASP A 59 4.29 -13.45 -13.52
C ASP A 59 5.34 -12.73 -14.40
N ILE A 60 5.38 -13.05 -15.69
CA ILE A 60 6.39 -12.53 -16.64
C ILE A 60 6.26 -11.01 -16.82
N GLY A 61 5.07 -10.54 -17.22
CA GLY A 61 4.84 -9.14 -17.54
C GLY A 61 4.84 -8.19 -16.32
N SER A 62 4.83 -8.73 -15.10
CA SER A 62 4.93 -7.92 -13.87
C SER A 62 6.30 -8.05 -13.18
N GLY A 63 7.24 -8.78 -13.79
CA GLY A 63 8.58 -8.98 -13.24
C GLY A 63 8.55 -9.59 -11.84
N LYS A 64 7.67 -10.58 -11.60
CA LYS A 64 7.63 -11.26 -10.31
C LYS A 64 8.91 -12.04 -10.08
N ILE A 65 9.33 -12.01 -8.83
CA ILE A 65 10.48 -12.76 -8.36
C ILE A 65 10.11 -14.25 -8.40
N THR A 66 10.98 -15.07 -8.99
CA THR A 66 10.79 -16.51 -9.06
C THR A 66 10.87 -17.10 -7.64
N PRO A 67 9.85 -17.86 -7.20
CA PRO A 67 9.91 -18.50 -5.90
C PRO A 67 10.99 -19.59 -5.89
N ASP A 68 11.74 -19.69 -4.80
CA ASP A 68 12.57 -20.85 -4.51
C ASP A 68 11.65 -22.08 -4.50
N THR A 69 11.96 -23.06 -5.34
CA THR A 69 11.04 -24.11 -5.77
C THR A 69 10.32 -24.84 -4.62
N LYS A 70 9.00 -25.05 -4.75
CA LYS A 70 8.09 -25.92 -3.96
C LYS A 70 8.07 -25.81 -2.41
N ASN A 71 8.91 -24.99 -1.78
CA ASN A 71 8.85 -24.73 -0.34
C ASN A 71 7.92 -23.57 -0.02
N SER A 72 6.68 -23.68 -0.48
CA SER A 72 5.63 -22.88 0.11
C SER A 72 5.31 -23.48 1.48
N SER A 73 6.11 -23.11 2.47
CA SER A 73 5.94 -23.56 3.83
C SER A 73 4.55 -23.16 4.33
N ASN A 74 3.88 -24.14 4.94
CA ASN A 74 2.60 -23.97 5.60
C ASN A 74 2.81 -23.06 6.81
N PHE A 75 2.52 -21.76 6.69
CA PHE A 75 2.33 -20.93 7.88
C PHE A 75 0.92 -21.24 8.42
N SER A 76 0.84 -22.19 9.35
CA SER A 76 -0.41 -22.53 10.04
C SER A 76 -0.76 -21.42 11.02
N THR A 77 -1.68 -20.53 10.65
CA THR A 77 -2.57 -19.93 11.64
C THR A 77 -3.82 -20.81 11.63
N GLY A 78 -4.19 -21.35 12.79
CA GLY A 78 -5.29 -22.30 12.94
C GLY A 78 -6.50 -21.90 12.09
N GLN A 79 -6.89 -22.81 11.19
CA GLN A 79 -8.07 -22.72 10.33
C GLN A 79 -8.04 -21.66 9.20
N ALA A 80 -7.16 -21.87 8.20
CA ALA A 80 -7.46 -21.81 6.76
C ALA A 80 -6.15 -21.82 5.96
N LYS A 81 -5.87 -22.92 5.23
CA LYS A 81 -4.79 -23.00 4.24
C LYS A 81 -4.98 -21.91 3.17
N LYS A 82 -4.27 -20.78 3.24
CA LYS A 82 -4.18 -19.84 2.12
C LYS A 82 -2.81 -19.17 2.02
N LYS A 83 -2.07 -19.73 1.06
CA LYS A 83 -0.70 -19.56 0.58
C LYS A 83 -0.55 -18.23 -0.18
N TYR A 84 0.02 -17.20 0.46
CA TYR A 84 0.30 -15.88 -0.13
C TYR A 84 1.65 -15.31 0.31
N ILE A 85 2.60 -16.20 0.56
CA ILE A 85 3.98 -15.86 0.91
C ILE A 85 4.84 -16.49 -0.17
N PHE A 86 5.51 -15.63 -0.95
CA PHE A 86 6.56 -16.05 -1.88
C PHE A 86 7.85 -16.14 -1.08
N THR A 87 8.69 -17.13 -1.38
CA THR A 87 10.00 -17.21 -0.76
C THR A 87 11.04 -17.10 -1.85
N HIS A 88 11.96 -16.15 -1.71
CA HIS A 88 13.08 -15.97 -2.62
C HIS A 88 14.37 -15.81 -1.82
N LYS A 89 15.38 -16.63 -2.13
CA LYS A 89 16.60 -16.79 -1.31
C LYS A 89 16.31 -16.99 0.18
N GLY A 90 15.26 -17.75 0.51
CA GLY A 90 14.82 -18.00 1.89
C GLY A 90 14.11 -16.82 2.58
N ILE A 91 13.87 -15.70 1.88
CA ILE A 91 13.21 -14.52 2.44
C ILE A 91 11.71 -14.53 2.09
N PRO A 92 10.80 -14.38 3.07
CA PRO A 92 9.37 -14.19 2.82
C PRO A 92 9.05 -12.87 2.10
N HIS A 93 8.20 -12.95 1.08
CA HIS A 93 7.61 -11.86 0.32
C HIS A 93 6.08 -11.90 0.45
N TYR A 94 5.49 -10.81 0.93
CA TYR A 94 4.05 -10.62 1.08
C TYR A 94 3.46 -9.77 -0.06
N CYS A 95 2.12 -9.79 -0.16
CA CYS A 95 1.34 -9.02 -1.13
C CYS A 95 1.58 -9.38 -2.61
N ILE A 96 2.11 -10.58 -2.88
CA ILE A 96 2.24 -11.15 -4.23
C ILE A 96 1.18 -12.25 -4.40
N ASP A 97 0.53 -12.33 -5.57
CA ASP A 97 -0.56 -13.29 -5.88
C ASP A 97 -1.74 -13.30 -4.90
N VAL A 98 -2.03 -12.16 -4.28
CA VAL A 98 -3.13 -12.02 -3.33
C VAL A 98 -4.50 -11.84 -3.99
N ALA A 99 -4.54 -11.50 -5.28
CA ALA A 99 -5.76 -11.21 -6.04
C ALA A 99 -5.88 -12.06 -7.31
N SER A 100 -7.12 -12.33 -7.73
CA SER A 100 -7.39 -12.88 -9.06
C SER A 100 -7.34 -11.75 -10.09
N PRO A 101 -6.75 -11.94 -11.28
CA PRO A 101 -6.75 -10.93 -12.35
C PRO A 101 -8.16 -10.58 -12.83
N LYS A 102 -9.16 -11.44 -12.57
CA LYS A 102 -10.58 -11.19 -12.90
C LYS A 102 -11.28 -10.22 -11.93
N ARG A 103 -10.62 -9.82 -10.84
CA ARG A 103 -11.20 -8.95 -9.80
C ARG A 103 -10.34 -7.73 -9.59
N ARG A 104 -10.97 -6.58 -9.45
CA ARG A 104 -10.25 -5.33 -9.13
C ARG A 104 -9.65 -5.42 -7.73
N PHE A 105 -8.37 -5.11 -7.61
CA PHE A 105 -7.67 -4.99 -6.33
C PHE A 105 -7.44 -3.52 -5.97
N THR A 106 -7.92 -3.09 -4.80
CA THR A 106 -7.92 -1.68 -4.39
C THR A 106 -6.81 -1.36 -3.39
N VAL A 107 -6.46 -0.06 -3.28
CA VAL A 107 -5.52 0.40 -2.25
C VAL A 107 -5.99 0.08 -0.83
N ALA A 108 -7.30 0.07 -0.56
CA ALA A 108 -7.84 -0.32 0.75
C ALA A 108 -7.54 -1.79 1.09
N GLN A 109 -7.70 -2.67 0.10
CA GLN A 109 -7.39 -4.09 0.26
C GLN A 109 -5.89 -4.30 0.44
N TYR A 110 -5.07 -3.57 -0.33
CA TYR A 110 -3.63 -3.56 -0.17
C TYR A 110 -3.20 -3.12 1.23
N GLN A 111 -3.66 -1.95 1.68
CA GLN A 111 -3.29 -1.35 2.97
C GLN A 111 -3.57 -2.33 4.12
N LYS A 112 -4.76 -2.95 4.12
CA LYS A 112 -5.14 -3.96 5.11
C LYS A 112 -4.21 -5.18 5.12
N LEU A 113 -3.84 -5.69 3.95
CA LEU A 113 -2.95 -6.85 3.83
C LEU A 113 -1.51 -6.51 4.24
N ALA A 114 -0.99 -5.37 3.78
CA ALA A 114 0.35 -4.90 4.10
C ALA A 114 0.50 -4.57 5.59
N GLN A 115 -0.46 -3.87 6.21
CA GLN A 115 -0.46 -3.61 7.65
C GLN A 115 -0.50 -4.91 8.47
N LYS A 116 -1.27 -5.92 8.03
CA LYS A 116 -1.29 -7.23 8.69
C LYS A 116 0.07 -7.92 8.60
N ALA A 117 0.73 -7.88 7.44
CA ALA A 117 2.06 -8.44 7.26
C ALA A 117 3.10 -7.71 8.13
N ILE A 118 3.11 -6.38 8.10
CA ILE A 118 4.00 -5.52 8.90
C ILE A 118 3.88 -5.84 10.40
N LYS A 119 2.65 -5.90 10.94
CA LYS A 119 2.41 -6.27 12.35
C LYS A 119 2.90 -7.68 12.67
N SER A 120 2.74 -8.64 11.75
CA SER A 120 3.23 -10.00 11.90
C SER A 120 4.77 -10.08 11.94
N ILE A 121 5.43 -9.27 11.11
CA ILE A 121 6.90 -9.20 11.02
C ILE A 121 7.47 -8.59 12.31
N TRP A 122 6.89 -7.47 12.78
CA TRP A 122 7.29 -6.85 14.05
C TRP A 122 7.11 -7.78 15.25
N ARG A 123 6.02 -8.57 15.30
CA ARG A 123 5.81 -9.56 16.37
C ARG A 123 6.88 -10.65 16.42
N GLN A 124 7.54 -10.93 15.30
CA GLN A 124 8.66 -11.88 15.22
C GLN A 124 10.01 -11.21 15.52
N ASN A 125 10.01 -9.95 15.93
CA ASN A 125 11.19 -9.11 16.11
C ASN A 125 12.05 -9.03 14.83
N LYS A 126 11.40 -8.97 13.67
CA LYS A 126 12.02 -8.79 12.35
C LYS A 126 11.72 -7.39 11.81
N VAL A 127 12.49 -6.96 10.82
CA VAL A 127 12.32 -5.67 10.14
C VAL A 127 11.50 -5.83 8.86
N PRO A 128 10.34 -5.18 8.72
CA PRO A 128 9.60 -5.15 7.46
C PRO A 128 10.29 -4.24 6.45
N ILE A 129 10.37 -4.70 5.20
CA ILE A 129 10.89 -3.95 4.06
C ILE A 129 9.77 -3.80 3.03
N LEU A 130 9.28 -2.58 2.83
CA LEU A 130 8.31 -2.25 1.80
C LEU A 130 9.04 -1.94 0.49
N CYS A 131 8.88 -2.78 -0.53
CA CYS A 131 9.61 -2.65 -1.81
C CYS A 131 8.64 -2.55 -2.98
N GLY A 132 8.75 -1.50 -3.81
CA GLY A 132 7.91 -1.40 -5.01
C GLY A 132 7.93 -0.03 -5.68
N GLY A 133 7.09 0.13 -6.71
CA GLY A 133 6.98 1.36 -7.49
C GLY A 133 5.59 2.00 -7.48
N THR A 134 4.60 1.40 -6.80
CA THR A 134 3.24 1.95 -6.77
C THR A 134 3.13 3.00 -5.67
N GLY A 135 3.28 4.27 -6.02
CA GLY A 135 3.29 5.39 -5.05
C GLY A 135 2.09 5.40 -4.09
N LEU A 136 0.87 5.19 -4.60
CA LEU A 136 -0.33 5.16 -3.76
C LEU A 136 -0.33 4.01 -2.73
N TYR A 137 0.31 2.88 -3.03
CA TYR A 137 0.44 1.77 -2.08
C TYR A 137 1.42 2.12 -0.97
N ILE A 138 2.56 2.72 -1.34
CA ILE A 138 3.57 3.17 -0.38
C ILE A 138 2.99 4.25 0.54
N GLN A 139 2.39 5.29 -0.04
CA GLN A 139 1.72 6.38 0.70
C GLN A 139 0.65 5.84 1.64
N SER A 140 -0.13 4.84 1.23
CA SER A 140 -1.15 4.26 2.11
C SER A 140 -0.60 3.65 3.40
N ILE A 141 0.68 3.28 3.43
CA ILE A 141 1.34 2.69 4.59
C ILE A 141 2.16 3.73 5.35
N VAL A 142 2.95 4.52 4.63
CA VAL A 142 3.88 5.49 5.23
C VAL A 142 3.12 6.68 5.85
N ASP A 143 2.11 7.18 5.14
CA ASP A 143 1.36 8.36 5.57
C ASP A 143 0.12 7.98 6.38
N ASP A 144 -0.11 6.68 6.65
CA ASP A 144 -1.34 6.15 7.25
C ASP A 144 -2.61 6.73 6.61
N LEU A 145 -2.67 6.66 5.27
CA LEU A 145 -3.73 7.28 4.49
C LEU A 145 -5.11 6.81 4.97
N VAL A 146 -5.96 7.75 5.36
CA VAL A 146 -7.35 7.48 5.71
C VAL A 146 -8.15 7.21 4.43
N ILE A 147 -8.53 5.94 4.23
CA ILE A 147 -9.34 5.54 3.08
C ILE A 147 -10.81 5.59 3.47
N PRO A 148 -11.64 6.41 2.81
CA PRO A 148 -13.07 6.47 3.10
C PRO A 148 -13.74 5.12 2.89
N GLU A 149 -14.52 4.65 3.86
CA GLU A 149 -15.30 3.39 3.81
C GLU A 149 -16.55 3.48 2.91
N VAL A 150 -16.45 4.26 1.83
CA VAL A 150 -17.52 4.44 0.86
C VAL A 150 -17.23 3.56 -0.35
N PRO A 151 -17.97 2.45 -0.57
CA PRO A 151 -17.80 1.64 -1.76
C PRO A 151 -18.21 2.43 -3.02
N PRO A 152 -17.63 2.11 -4.19
CA PRO A 152 -18.07 2.70 -5.45
C PRO A 152 -19.56 2.45 -5.72
N ASP A 153 -20.31 3.50 -6.05
CA ASP A 153 -21.72 3.43 -6.44
C ASP A 153 -21.86 3.72 -7.93
N ALA A 154 -22.05 2.65 -8.73
CA ALA A 154 -22.15 2.76 -10.18
C ALA A 154 -23.34 3.62 -10.63
N LYS A 155 -24.47 3.59 -9.92
CA LYS A 155 -25.67 4.36 -10.28
C LYS A 155 -25.43 5.85 -10.04
N LEU A 156 -24.82 6.19 -8.91
CA LEU A 156 -24.47 7.57 -8.60
C LEU A 156 -23.42 8.12 -9.57
N ARG A 157 -22.39 7.32 -9.89
CA ARG A 157 -21.38 7.69 -10.88
C ARG A 157 -21.98 7.96 -12.24
N ALA A 158 -22.85 7.08 -12.73
CA ALA A 158 -23.51 7.28 -14.03
C ALA A 158 -24.35 8.57 -14.07
N LYS A 159 -24.94 9.00 -12.94
CA LYS A 159 -25.64 10.30 -12.84
C LYS A 159 -24.65 11.47 -12.89
N LEU A 160 -23.59 11.42 -12.09
CA LEU A 160 -22.57 12.47 -12.04
C LEU A 160 -21.78 12.57 -13.35
N GLU A 161 -21.64 11.46 -14.07
CA GLU A 161 -20.90 11.41 -15.32
C GLU A 161 -21.58 12.18 -16.46
N LYS A 162 -22.88 12.46 -16.34
CA LYS A 162 -23.64 13.29 -17.30
C LYS A 162 -23.38 14.78 -17.15
N LEU A 163 -22.83 15.21 -16.02
CA LEU A 163 -22.52 16.61 -15.74
C LEU A 163 -21.18 17.01 -16.34
N SER A 164 -21.04 18.29 -16.66
CA SER A 164 -19.76 18.87 -17.08
C SER A 164 -18.77 18.89 -15.91
N THR A 165 -17.48 18.97 -16.23
CA THR A 165 -16.43 19.05 -15.21
C THR A 165 -16.59 20.28 -14.31
N ASP A 166 -16.99 21.41 -14.88
CA ASP A 166 -17.22 22.65 -14.13
C ASP A 166 -18.44 22.53 -13.21
N GLU A 167 -19.53 21.91 -13.67
CA GLU A 167 -20.71 21.62 -12.84
C GLU A 167 -20.37 20.69 -11.66
N LEU A 168 -19.51 19.70 -11.89
CA LEU A 168 -19.02 18.80 -10.84
C LEU A 168 -18.19 19.57 -9.81
N PHE A 169 -17.31 20.47 -10.26
CA PHE A 169 -16.49 21.27 -9.36
C PHE A 169 -17.35 22.24 -8.53
N GLU A 170 -18.30 22.94 -9.15
CA GLU A 170 -19.20 23.84 -8.43
C GLU A 170 -20.09 23.11 -7.42
N LYS A 171 -20.57 21.91 -7.77
CA LYS A 171 -21.27 21.06 -6.80
C LYS A 171 -20.38 20.66 -5.63
N LEU A 172 -19.12 20.30 -5.90
CA LEU A 172 -18.18 19.93 -4.84
C LEU A 172 -17.86 21.13 -3.94
N LYS A 173 -17.62 22.31 -4.52
CA LYS A 173 -17.33 23.54 -3.79
C LYS A 173 -18.44 23.92 -2.81
N LYS A 174 -19.70 23.67 -3.15
CA LYS A 174 -20.85 23.90 -2.25
C LYS A 174 -20.93 22.89 -1.10
N LEU A 175 -20.56 21.63 -1.35
CA LEU A 175 -20.69 20.55 -0.37
C LEU A 175 -19.45 20.38 0.52
N ASP A 176 -18.26 20.66 -0.02
CA ASP A 176 -16.97 20.53 0.64
C ASP A 176 -15.99 21.59 0.10
N PRO A 177 -16.09 22.84 0.59
CA PRO A 177 -15.21 23.94 0.17
C PRO A 177 -13.73 23.62 0.38
N ARG A 178 -13.40 23.00 1.52
CA ARG A 178 -12.03 22.62 1.90
C ARG A 178 -11.42 21.67 0.88
N ARG A 179 -12.17 20.67 0.40
CA ARG A 179 -11.65 19.76 -0.62
C ARG A 179 -11.52 20.43 -1.97
N ALA A 180 -12.41 21.37 -2.29
CA ALA A 180 -12.39 22.10 -3.55
C ALA A 180 -11.13 22.95 -3.74
N GLU A 181 -10.52 23.47 -2.65
CA GLU A 181 -9.25 24.20 -2.68
C GLU A 181 -8.06 23.36 -3.17
N ASN A 182 -8.06 22.06 -2.85
CA ASN A 182 -6.90 21.19 -3.02
C ASN A 182 -7.11 20.11 -4.10
N ILE A 183 -8.27 20.09 -4.74
CA ILE A 183 -8.59 19.11 -5.78
C ILE A 183 -8.36 19.74 -7.16
N ASP A 184 -7.81 18.93 -8.06
CA ASP A 184 -7.67 19.35 -9.45
C ASP A 184 -9.05 19.48 -10.10
N ARG A 185 -9.43 20.72 -10.42
CA ARG A 185 -10.72 21.07 -11.03
C ARG A 185 -10.95 20.40 -12.38
N HIS A 186 -9.89 20.01 -13.08
CA HIS A 186 -10.01 19.37 -14.40
C HIS A 186 -10.05 17.84 -14.30
N ASN A 187 -9.76 17.29 -13.13
CA ASN A 187 -9.74 15.84 -12.92
C ASN A 187 -11.14 15.31 -12.59
N ARG A 188 -11.93 15.08 -13.64
CA ARG A 188 -13.31 14.58 -13.55
C ARG A 188 -13.47 13.35 -12.66
N ARG A 189 -12.54 12.39 -12.72
CA ARG A 189 -12.56 11.17 -11.88
C ARG A 189 -12.40 11.49 -10.40
N ARG A 190 -11.52 12.43 -10.04
CA ARG A 190 -11.33 12.86 -8.65
C ARG A 190 -12.56 13.62 -8.13
N LEU A 191 -13.16 14.49 -8.95
CA LEU A 191 -14.38 15.22 -8.59
C LEU A 191 -15.55 14.28 -8.32
N ILE A 192 -15.81 13.33 -9.23
CA ILE A 192 -16.88 12.34 -9.07
C ILE A 192 -16.67 11.52 -7.80
N ARG A 193 -15.44 11.09 -7.49
CA ARG A 193 -15.15 10.35 -6.25
C ARG A 193 -15.35 11.21 -5.01
N ALA A 194 -14.93 12.47 -5.02
CA ALA A 194 -15.13 13.38 -3.89
C ALA A 194 -16.63 13.59 -3.62
N LEU A 195 -17.42 13.88 -4.66
CA LEU A 195 -18.87 13.99 -4.57
C LEU A 195 -19.53 12.70 -4.11
N GLU A 196 -19.11 11.55 -4.64
CA GLU A 196 -19.61 10.23 -4.22
C GLU A 196 -19.40 10.00 -2.72
N ILE A 197 -18.23 10.38 -2.18
CA ILE A 197 -17.95 10.30 -0.75
C ILE A 197 -18.89 11.22 0.02
N VAL A 198 -18.92 12.51 -0.30
CA VAL A 198 -19.69 13.51 0.46
C VAL A 198 -21.19 13.22 0.44
N ILE A 199 -21.74 12.83 -0.72
CA ILE A 199 -23.16 12.48 -0.87
C ILE A 199 -23.52 11.25 -0.03
N LYS A 200 -22.62 10.26 0.06
CA LYS A 200 -22.88 9.02 0.82
C LYS A 200 -22.65 9.16 2.31
N THR A 201 -21.66 9.93 2.73
CA THR A 201 -21.31 10.09 4.15
C THR A 201 -22.05 11.26 4.80
N GLY A 202 -22.54 12.22 4.01
CA GLY A 202 -23.04 13.51 4.51
C GLY A 202 -21.95 14.37 5.17
N LYS A 203 -20.68 13.99 5.02
CA LYS A 203 -19.52 14.63 5.67
C LYS A 203 -18.47 15.03 4.63
N PRO A 204 -17.65 16.05 4.89
CA PRO A 204 -16.52 16.40 4.04
C PRO A 204 -15.61 15.19 3.78
N VAL A 205 -14.94 15.18 2.63
CA VAL A 205 -13.95 14.17 2.29
C VAL A 205 -12.85 14.19 3.35
N PRO A 206 -12.49 13.04 3.95
CA PRO A 206 -11.39 12.97 4.89
C PRO A 206 -10.15 13.65 4.32
N ALA A 207 -9.55 14.54 5.10
CA ALA A 207 -8.32 15.19 4.71
C ALA A 207 -7.26 14.09 4.54
N PRO A 208 -6.45 14.16 3.47
CA PRO A 208 -5.26 13.33 3.44
C PRO A 208 -4.36 13.74 4.62
N SER A 209 -3.77 12.76 5.30
CA SER A 209 -2.99 12.87 6.54
C SER A 209 -1.69 13.69 6.44
N PHE A 210 -1.46 14.40 5.33
CA PHE A 210 -0.28 15.23 5.06
C PHE A 210 -0.05 16.39 6.03
N ALA A 211 -0.89 16.56 7.06
CA ALA A 211 -0.87 17.72 7.95
C ALA A 211 -0.01 17.55 9.22
N GLU A 212 0.36 16.33 9.62
CA GLU A 212 0.92 16.14 10.98
C GLU A 212 2.27 15.42 11.07
N VAL A 213 2.80 14.84 9.99
CA VAL A 213 4.08 14.10 10.07
C VAL A 213 5.19 14.93 9.42
N CYS A 214 5.98 15.55 10.29
CA CYS A 214 7.15 16.41 10.07
C CYS A 214 6.82 17.83 9.58
N PRO A 215 7.15 18.90 10.36
CA PRO A 215 7.35 20.20 9.77
C PRO A 215 8.39 20.00 8.68
N ARG A 216 8.12 20.46 7.45
CA ARG A 216 9.18 20.67 6.48
C ARG A 216 10.16 21.59 7.18
N GLN A 217 11.26 21.05 7.70
CA GLN A 217 12.40 21.89 8.04
C GLN A 217 12.72 22.60 6.74
N ASN A 218 12.50 23.91 6.73
CA ASN A 218 12.92 24.77 5.63
C ASN A 218 14.39 24.41 5.37
N MET A 219 14.65 23.72 4.27
CA MET A 219 16.01 23.61 3.78
C MET A 219 16.42 25.03 3.36
N PRO A 220 17.60 25.50 3.80
CA PRO A 220 18.14 26.80 3.41
C PRO A 220 18.35 26.89 1.89
#